data_AF-A0A0N8GD46-F1
#
_entry.id   AF-A0A0N8GD46-F1
#
_cell.length_a   1.000
_cell.length_b   1.000
_cell.length_c   1.000
_cell.angle_alpha   90.00
_cell.angle_beta   90.00
_cell.angle_gamma   90.00
#
_symmetry.space_group_name_H-M   'P 1'
#
loop_
_entity.id
_entity.type
_entity.pdbx_description
1 polymer ?
#
loop_
_entity_poly.entity_id
_entity_poly.type
_entity_poly.pdbx_seq_one_letter_code
_entity_poly.pdbx_strand_id
1 'polypeptide(L)'
;MGRPPKIQAEHEAMLVEIVESDPTATIEEVRLELFRRCNMKVHDQTLASTLKRLRIERMPSHEVVTIEKAETDVPRYGDTDAHRRQTPEQTSPSCLTDAEWELVRDIFENEGGRGLPPRISRTVLVDACCYVVGSGGSWRMLPRHFPRWQNVYRTFRRWSEQGKFEQMHDRLRAQWREREGKNAEPTAAVIDAQSTRGSPQGGESG
;
A
#
# COMPACT_ATOMS: atom_id res chain seq x y z
N MET A 1 -2.98 -4.25 45.95
CA MET A 1 -1.89 -5.20 46.26
C MET A 1 -1.41 -5.78 44.94
N GLY A 2 -0.28 -5.31 44.41
CA GLY A 2 0.22 -5.70 43.08
C GLY A 2 0.82 -7.11 43.06
N ARG A 3 0.85 -7.74 41.87
CA ARG A 3 1.54 -9.02 41.63
C ARG A 3 3.00 -8.92 42.09
N PRO A 4 3.52 -9.87 42.88
CA PRO A 4 4.91 -9.82 43.31
C PRO A 4 5.85 -9.77 42.10
N PRO A 5 6.92 -8.97 42.15
CA PRO A 5 7.87 -8.85 41.05
C PRO A 5 8.49 -10.22 40.77
N LYS A 6 8.58 -10.57 39.49
CA LYS A 6 9.16 -11.85 39.04
C LYS A 6 10.67 -11.92 39.31
N ILE A 7 11.32 -10.77 39.50
CA ILE A 7 12.74 -10.64 39.84
C ILE A 7 12.82 -10.40 41.35
N GLN A 8 13.47 -11.32 42.05
CA GLN A 8 13.72 -11.22 43.50
C GLN A 8 15.05 -10.47 43.76
N ALA A 9 15.28 -10.04 45.00
CA ALA A 9 16.46 -9.24 45.37
C ALA A 9 17.81 -9.91 45.01
N GLU A 10 17.90 -11.23 45.08
CA GLU A 10 19.07 -12.01 44.63
C GLU A 10 19.36 -11.83 43.13
N HIS A 11 18.32 -11.74 42.30
CA HIS A 11 18.42 -11.57 40.86
C HIS A 11 18.75 -10.11 40.49
N GLU A 12 18.38 -9.16 41.35
CA GLU A 12 18.76 -7.75 41.18
C GLU A 12 20.27 -7.55 41.40
N ALA A 13 20.86 -8.23 42.39
CA ALA A 13 22.31 -8.19 42.62
C ALA A 13 23.09 -8.77 41.43
N MET A 14 22.63 -9.90 40.86
CA MET A 14 23.24 -10.51 39.67
C MET A 14 23.11 -9.61 38.43
N LEU A 15 21.98 -8.90 38.29
CA LEU A 15 21.79 -7.94 37.20
C LEU A 15 22.75 -6.76 37.28
N VAL A 16 22.99 -6.24 38.49
CA VAL A 16 23.98 -5.18 38.74
C VAL A 16 25.36 -5.68 38.33
N GLU A 17 25.77 -6.86 38.78
CA GLU A 17 27.08 -7.45 38.48
C GLU A 17 27.30 -7.64 36.96
N ILE A 18 26.28 -8.14 36.24
CA ILE A 18 26.36 -8.32 34.78
C ILE A 18 26.57 -6.98 34.08
N VAL A 19 25.79 -5.95 34.43
CA VAL A 19 25.88 -4.64 33.79
C VAL A 19 27.15 -3.88 34.19
N GLU A 20 27.66 -4.07 35.41
CA GLU A 20 28.95 -3.50 35.82
C GLU A 20 30.13 -4.17 35.10
N SER A 21 30.03 -5.47 34.80
CA SER A 21 31.08 -6.21 34.07
C SER A 21 31.16 -5.85 32.58
N ASP A 22 30.02 -5.49 31.97
CA ASP A 22 29.93 -4.99 30.60
C ASP A 22 28.85 -3.89 30.49
N PRO A 23 29.23 -2.62 30.71
CA PRO A 23 28.31 -1.49 30.61
C PRO A 23 27.75 -1.24 29.21
N THR A 24 28.30 -1.91 28.18
CA THR A 24 27.93 -1.75 26.78
C THR A 24 26.99 -2.83 26.26
N ALA A 25 26.78 -3.91 27.03
CA ALA A 25 25.96 -5.07 26.65
C ALA A 25 24.51 -4.71 26.28
N THR A 26 23.99 -5.28 25.20
CA THR A 26 22.59 -5.11 24.79
C THR A 26 21.62 -5.71 25.80
N ILE A 27 20.36 -5.25 25.80
CA ILE A 27 19.35 -5.80 26.73
C ILE A 27 19.12 -7.30 26.51
N GLU A 28 19.27 -7.73 25.26
CA GLU A 28 19.24 -9.14 24.85
C GLU A 28 20.44 -9.91 25.41
N GLU A 29 21.65 -9.33 25.34
CA GLU A 29 22.86 -9.93 25.93
C GLU A 29 22.75 -10.04 27.45
N VAL A 30 22.28 -8.99 28.14
CA VAL A 30 22.03 -9.00 29.59
C VAL A 30 20.96 -10.05 29.94
N ARG A 31 19.91 -10.18 29.13
CA ARG A 31 18.88 -11.22 29.30
C ARG A 31 19.46 -12.61 29.15
N LEU A 32 20.28 -12.84 28.13
CA LEU A 32 20.91 -14.13 27.87
C LEU A 32 21.89 -14.50 28.99
N GLU A 33 22.65 -13.54 29.51
CA GLU A 33 23.59 -13.76 30.60
C GLU A 33 22.86 -14.02 31.93
N LEU A 34 21.78 -13.29 32.22
CA LEU A 34 20.93 -13.58 33.38
C LEU A 34 20.29 -14.98 33.25
N PHE A 35 19.82 -15.36 32.06
CA PHE A 35 19.30 -16.69 31.81
C PHE A 35 20.39 -17.75 32.01
N ARG A 36 21.62 -17.51 31.56
CA ARG A 36 22.75 -18.43 31.74
C ARG A 36 23.08 -18.64 33.23
N ARG A 37 23.09 -17.57 34.03
CA ARG A 37 23.49 -17.64 35.45
C ARG A 37 22.37 -18.10 36.39
N CYS A 38 21.13 -17.68 36.14
CA CYS A 38 20.00 -17.92 37.04
C CYS A 38 18.94 -18.88 36.45
N ASN A 39 19.13 -19.37 35.22
CA ASN A 39 18.19 -20.22 34.48
C ASN A 39 16.74 -19.66 34.41
N MET A 40 16.60 -18.33 34.51
CA MET A 40 15.31 -17.65 34.59
C MET A 40 14.97 -16.93 33.28
N LYS A 41 13.83 -17.27 32.69
CA LYS A 41 13.30 -16.58 31.50
C LYS A 41 12.56 -15.30 31.92
N VAL A 42 13.17 -14.16 31.61
CA VAL A 42 12.63 -12.81 31.80
C VAL A 42 12.44 -12.14 30.44
N HIS A 43 11.39 -11.33 30.29
CA HIS A 43 11.15 -10.55 29.08
C HIS A 43 11.95 -9.23 29.11
N ASP A 44 12.35 -8.71 27.95
CA ASP A 44 13.26 -7.55 27.85
C ASP A 44 12.67 -6.29 28.51
N GLN A 45 11.36 -6.05 28.35
CA GLN A 45 10.68 -4.96 29.04
C GLN A 45 10.76 -5.06 30.58
N THR A 46 10.74 -6.28 31.13
CA THR A 46 10.85 -6.47 32.59
C THR A 46 12.27 -6.12 33.05
N LEU A 47 13.29 -6.52 32.29
CA LEU A 47 14.68 -6.16 32.55
C LEU A 47 14.91 -4.65 32.44
N ALA A 48 14.40 -4.01 31.37
CA ALA A 48 14.48 -2.57 31.17
C ALA A 48 13.86 -1.82 32.36
N SER A 49 12.69 -2.28 32.82
CA SER A 49 11.98 -1.67 33.94
C SER A 49 12.74 -1.81 35.26
N THR A 50 13.39 -2.96 35.49
CA THR A 50 14.19 -3.20 36.70
C THR A 50 15.50 -2.42 36.67
N LEU A 51 16.23 -2.37 35.56
CA LEU A 51 17.45 -1.57 35.43
C LEU A 51 17.16 -0.08 35.63
N LYS A 52 16.05 0.42 35.07
CA LYS A 52 15.57 1.79 35.30
C LYS A 52 15.23 2.06 36.77
N ARG A 53 14.59 1.10 37.45
CA ARG A 53 14.32 1.20 38.90
C ARG A 53 15.59 1.22 39.73
N LEU A 54 16.62 0.46 39.33
CA LEU A 54 17.93 0.41 39.97
C LEU A 54 18.84 1.60 39.58
N ARG A 55 18.36 2.53 38.74
CA ARG A 55 19.12 3.69 38.23
C ARG A 55 20.42 3.31 37.52
N ILE A 56 20.45 2.15 36.88
CA ILE A 56 21.60 1.69 36.10
C ILE A 56 21.41 2.21 34.67
N GLU A 57 22.25 3.15 34.27
CA GLU A 57 22.28 3.67 32.91
C GLU A 57 23.28 2.88 32.08
N ARG A 58 22.79 2.15 31.07
CA ARG A 58 23.64 1.48 30.09
C ARG A 58 24.30 2.53 29.19
N MET A 59 25.59 2.38 28.91
CA MET A 59 26.26 3.18 27.89
C MET A 59 25.98 2.59 26.51
N PRO A 60 25.48 3.36 25.53
CA PRO A 60 25.32 2.86 24.17
C PRO A 60 26.70 2.50 23.63
N SER A 61 26.87 1.25 23.17
CA SER A 61 28.08 0.85 22.46
C SER A 61 28.24 1.74 21.22
N HIS A 62 29.37 2.41 21.09
CA HIS A 62 29.67 3.33 19.99
C HIS A 62 29.98 2.61 18.67
N GLU A 63 29.99 1.27 18.62
CA GLU A 63 29.99 0.53 17.36
C GLU A 63 28.57 0.44 16.80
N VAL A 64 28.16 1.52 16.16
CA VAL A 64 27.05 1.49 15.22
C VAL A 64 27.50 0.60 14.06
N VAL A 65 27.15 -0.69 14.11
CA VAL A 65 27.20 -1.55 12.92
C VAL A 65 26.27 -0.90 11.92
N THR A 66 26.86 -0.17 10.97
CA THR A 66 26.15 0.38 9.83
C THR A 66 25.80 -0.82 8.97
N ILE A 67 24.63 -1.40 9.24
CA ILE A 67 24.04 -2.34 8.29
C ILE A 67 23.71 -1.46 7.09
N GLU A 68 24.57 -1.51 6.07
CA GLU A 68 24.20 -1.04 4.74
C GLU A 68 22.91 -1.77 4.40
N LYS A 69 21.80 -1.04 4.49
CA LYS A 69 20.50 -1.52 4.08
C LYS A 69 20.68 -1.84 2.60
N ALA A 70 20.87 -3.13 2.28
CA ALA A 70 21.00 -3.62 0.92
C ALA A 70 20.00 -2.85 0.07
N GLU A 71 20.49 -2.23 -1.01
CA GLU A 71 19.68 -1.42 -1.92
C GLU A 71 18.33 -2.08 -2.05
N THR A 72 17.30 -1.44 -1.48
CA THR A 72 15.97 -1.99 -1.52
C THR A 72 15.63 -2.09 -2.99
N ASP A 73 15.56 -3.33 -3.49
CA ASP A 73 15.06 -3.68 -4.81
C ASP A 73 13.86 -2.77 -5.08
N VAL A 74 13.88 -2.09 -6.23
CA VAL A 74 12.82 -1.14 -6.63
C VAL A 74 11.49 -1.81 -6.31
N PRO A 75 10.58 -1.17 -5.55
CA PRO A 75 9.37 -1.82 -5.10
C PRO A 75 8.72 -2.57 -6.27
N ARG A 76 8.63 -3.90 -6.17
CA ARG A 76 8.04 -4.76 -7.23
C ARG A 76 6.64 -4.33 -7.64
N TYR A 77 5.99 -3.55 -6.77
CA TYR A 77 4.69 -2.95 -6.95
C TYR A 77 4.67 -1.57 -6.29
N GLY A 78 4.25 -0.57 -7.04
CA GLY A 78 4.11 0.81 -6.57
C GLY A 78 3.85 1.76 -7.73
N ASP A 79 3.04 2.80 -7.48
CA ASP A 79 2.78 3.91 -8.40
C ASP A 79 4.03 4.82 -8.41
N THR A 80 5.16 4.33 -8.94
CA THR A 80 6.42 5.07 -9.04
C THR A 80 6.33 6.15 -10.11
N ASP A 81 6.99 7.29 -9.95
CA ASP A 81 7.01 8.39 -10.95
C ASP A 81 7.51 7.96 -12.34
N ALA A 82 8.31 6.88 -12.40
CA ALA A 82 8.71 6.25 -13.65
C ALA A 82 7.52 5.69 -14.46
N HIS A 83 6.39 5.44 -13.78
CA HIS A 83 5.24 4.72 -14.31
C HIS A 83 4.05 5.60 -14.67
N ARG A 84 4.03 6.86 -14.24
CA ARG A 84 3.04 7.85 -14.67
C ARG A 84 3.75 9.10 -15.20
N ARG A 85 3.87 9.22 -16.53
CA ARG A 85 4.20 10.51 -17.13
C ARG A 85 2.97 11.40 -17.03
N GLN A 86 2.99 12.35 -16.11
CA GLN A 86 2.03 13.45 -16.11
C GLN A 86 2.39 14.40 -17.27
N THR A 87 1.88 14.09 -18.46
CA THR A 87 1.95 15.04 -19.59
C THR A 87 1.05 16.24 -19.24
N PRO A 88 1.44 17.49 -19.54
CA PRO A 88 0.62 18.67 -19.25
C PRO A 88 -0.79 18.66 -19.87
N GLU A 89 -1.07 17.73 -20.78
CA GLU A 89 -2.36 17.53 -21.44
C GLU A 89 -3.38 16.75 -20.58
N GLN A 90 -2.94 16.04 -19.53
CA GLN A 90 -3.83 15.26 -18.68
C GLN A 90 -4.56 16.16 -17.67
N THR A 91 -5.90 16.17 -17.75
CA THR A 91 -6.74 16.95 -16.81
C THR A 91 -6.81 16.30 -15.42
N SER A 92 -6.50 15.00 -15.31
CA SER A 92 -6.47 14.24 -14.06
C SER A 92 -5.48 13.06 -14.16
N PRO A 93 -4.89 12.58 -13.04
CA PRO A 93 -4.02 11.38 -13.03
C PRO A 93 -4.69 10.09 -13.50
N SER A 94 -6.02 10.12 -13.64
CA SER A 94 -6.86 9.01 -14.10
C SER A 94 -7.19 9.07 -15.60
N CYS A 95 -6.78 10.13 -16.30
CA CYS A 95 -6.95 10.26 -17.75
C CYS A 95 -5.91 9.42 -18.50
N LEU A 96 -6.28 8.93 -19.68
CA LEU A 96 -5.32 8.24 -20.55
C LEU A 96 -4.35 9.26 -21.18
N THR A 97 -3.10 8.85 -21.41
CA THR A 97 -2.19 9.58 -22.31
C THR A 97 -2.65 9.44 -23.76
N ASP A 98 -2.23 10.35 -24.64
CA ASP A 98 -2.49 10.25 -26.08
C ASP A 98 -2.00 8.92 -26.67
N ALA A 99 -0.85 8.42 -26.21
CA ALA A 99 -0.29 7.15 -26.64
C ALA A 99 -1.12 5.94 -26.17
N GLU A 100 -1.64 5.99 -24.95
CA GLU A 100 -2.56 4.95 -24.44
C GLU A 100 -3.91 5.01 -25.15
N TRP A 101 -4.42 6.23 -25.41
CA TRP A 101 -5.63 6.45 -26.17
C TRP A 101 -5.52 5.86 -27.57
N GLU A 102 -4.43 6.11 -28.29
CA GLU A 102 -4.23 5.59 -29.65
C GLU A 102 -4.26 4.05 -29.71
N LEU A 103 -3.87 3.36 -28.62
CA LEU A 103 -3.92 1.90 -28.54
C LEU A 103 -5.31 1.32 -28.31
N VAL A 104 -6.23 2.10 -27.76
CA VAL A 104 -7.56 1.65 -27.34
C VAL A 104 -8.69 2.37 -28.04
N ARG A 105 -8.40 3.39 -28.85
CA ARG A 105 -9.40 4.24 -29.50
C ARG A 105 -10.38 3.43 -30.35
N ASP A 106 -9.91 2.41 -31.06
CA ASP A 106 -10.72 1.53 -31.92
C ASP A 106 -11.76 0.71 -31.12
N ILE A 107 -11.52 0.51 -29.82
CA ILE A 107 -12.51 -0.13 -28.94
C ILE A 107 -13.72 0.80 -28.75
N PHE A 108 -13.50 2.11 -28.67
CA PHE A 108 -14.54 3.09 -28.35
C PHE A 108 -15.10 3.79 -29.58
N GLU A 109 -14.26 4.03 -30.57
CA GLU A 109 -14.57 4.61 -31.88
C GLU A 109 -15.14 3.54 -32.79
N ASN A 110 -16.35 3.78 -33.30
CA ASN A 110 -16.87 2.99 -34.40
C ASN A 110 -16.62 3.79 -35.67
N GLU A 111 -15.62 3.40 -36.44
CA GLU A 111 -15.43 3.89 -37.80
C GLU A 111 -16.44 3.17 -38.71
N GLY A 112 -17.43 3.87 -39.25
CA GLY A 112 -18.29 3.34 -40.32
C GLY A 112 -19.74 2.97 -39.98
N GLY A 113 -20.28 3.36 -38.83
CA GLY A 113 -21.72 3.21 -38.57
C GLY A 113 -22.57 4.26 -39.29
N ARG A 114 -23.68 3.87 -39.94
CA ARG A 114 -24.71 4.84 -40.38
C ARG A 114 -25.34 5.49 -39.14
N GLY A 115 -25.15 6.80 -38.97
CA GLY A 115 -25.74 7.56 -37.86
C GLY A 115 -25.17 8.97 -37.74
N LEU A 116 -25.81 9.79 -36.91
CA LEU A 116 -25.30 11.12 -36.58
C LEU A 116 -23.98 10.98 -35.81
N PRO A 117 -22.90 11.68 -36.20
CA PRO A 117 -21.64 11.64 -35.48
C PRO A 117 -21.85 12.05 -34.01
N PRO A 118 -21.12 11.43 -33.06
CA PRO A 118 -21.25 11.79 -31.65
C PRO A 118 -20.91 13.26 -31.43
N ARG A 119 -21.74 13.95 -30.65
CA ARG A 119 -21.51 15.35 -30.26
C ARG A 119 -20.41 15.52 -29.21
N ILE A 120 -20.06 14.45 -28.51
CA ILE A 120 -19.07 14.45 -27.43
C ILE A 120 -17.93 13.54 -27.86
N SER A 121 -16.70 14.03 -27.73
CA SER A 121 -15.50 13.24 -27.98
C SER A 121 -15.49 11.97 -27.11
N ARG A 122 -15.08 10.85 -27.69
CA ARG A 122 -15.00 9.57 -26.98
C ARG A 122 -13.86 9.54 -25.98
N THR A 123 -12.73 10.18 -26.29
CA THR A 123 -11.60 10.36 -25.36
C THR A 123 -12.10 11.01 -24.07
N VAL A 124 -12.81 12.13 -24.19
CA VAL A 124 -13.37 12.87 -23.04
C VAL A 124 -14.38 12.03 -22.25
N LEU A 125 -15.15 11.16 -22.92
CA LEU A 125 -16.07 10.25 -22.24
C LEU A 125 -15.32 9.15 -21.49
N VAL A 126 -14.25 8.59 -22.07
CA VAL A 126 -13.41 7.59 -21.40
C VAL A 126 -12.71 8.21 -20.20
N ASP A 127 -12.10 9.38 -20.35
CA ASP A 127 -11.46 10.11 -19.25
C ASP A 127 -12.43 10.40 -18.10
N ALA A 128 -13.65 10.84 -18.42
CA ALA A 128 -14.68 11.06 -17.41
C ALA A 128 -15.09 9.77 -16.68
N CYS A 129 -15.11 8.63 -17.38
CA CYS A 129 -15.38 7.33 -16.78
C CYS A 129 -14.22 6.90 -15.87
N CYS A 130 -12.98 6.98 -16.36
CA CYS A 130 -11.77 6.64 -15.60
C CYS A 130 -11.62 7.52 -14.35
N TYR A 131 -11.96 8.81 -14.44
CA TYR A 131 -12.00 9.70 -13.29
C TYR A 131 -12.93 9.22 -12.19
N VAL A 132 -14.17 8.87 -12.54
CA VAL A 132 -15.16 8.41 -11.54
C VAL A 132 -14.76 7.06 -10.95
N VAL A 133 -14.33 6.12 -11.79
CA VAL A 133 -13.92 4.78 -11.35
C VAL A 133 -12.66 4.85 -10.47
N GLY A 134 -11.65 5.64 -10.86
CA GLY A 134 -10.41 5.79 -10.13
C GLY A 134 -10.54 6.58 -8.84
N SER A 135 -11.40 7.61 -8.81
CA SER A 135 -11.64 8.40 -7.59
C SER A 135 -12.63 7.76 -6.61
N GLY A 136 -13.46 6.81 -7.07
CA GLY A 136 -14.57 6.27 -6.29
C GLY A 136 -15.68 7.29 -5.97
N GLY A 137 -15.65 8.47 -6.62
CA GLY A 137 -16.59 9.55 -6.38
C GLY A 137 -18.00 9.29 -6.93
N SER A 138 -18.98 10.06 -6.43
CA SER A 138 -20.34 10.02 -7.02
C SER A 138 -20.33 10.57 -8.45
N TRP A 139 -21.04 9.93 -9.38
CA TRP A 139 -21.27 10.44 -10.74
C TRP A 139 -21.78 11.89 -10.77
N ARG A 140 -22.58 12.29 -9.78
CA ARG A 140 -23.12 13.66 -9.67
C ARG A 140 -22.05 14.70 -9.31
N MET A 141 -20.92 14.26 -8.76
CA MET A 141 -19.78 15.09 -8.36
C MET A 141 -18.73 15.20 -9.47
N LEU A 142 -19.06 14.75 -10.69
CA LEU A 142 -18.17 14.88 -11.83
C LEU A 142 -17.80 16.37 -12.06
N PRO A 143 -16.49 16.70 -12.19
CA PRO A 143 -16.04 18.06 -12.44
C PRO A 143 -16.70 18.71 -13.65
N ARG A 144 -16.88 20.04 -13.60
CA ARG A 144 -17.60 20.81 -14.63
C ARG A 144 -16.93 20.86 -16.01
N HIS A 145 -15.64 20.55 -16.10
CA HIS A 145 -14.94 20.47 -17.39
C HIS A 145 -15.32 19.20 -18.17
N PHE A 146 -15.87 18.19 -17.50
CA PHE A 146 -16.38 17.01 -18.17
C PHE A 146 -17.81 17.21 -18.70
N PRO A 147 -18.25 16.38 -19.66
CA PRO A 147 -19.63 16.38 -20.13
C PRO A 147 -20.62 16.11 -18.99
N ARG A 148 -21.88 16.51 -19.18
CA ARG A 148 -22.95 16.29 -18.18
C ARG A 148 -22.98 14.83 -17.72
N TRP A 149 -22.97 14.62 -16.40
CA TRP A 149 -22.83 13.29 -15.80
C TRP A 149 -23.84 12.26 -16.32
N GLN A 150 -25.05 12.66 -16.71
CA GLN A 150 -26.04 11.74 -17.27
C GLN A 150 -25.56 11.10 -18.59
N ASN A 151 -24.89 11.89 -19.43
CA ASN A 151 -24.33 11.40 -20.69
C ASN A 151 -23.16 10.46 -20.45
N VAL A 152 -22.30 10.81 -19.49
CA VAL A 152 -21.16 9.98 -19.09
C VAL A 152 -21.66 8.66 -18.54
N TYR A 153 -22.54 8.67 -17.54
CA TYR A 153 -23.07 7.46 -16.92
C TYR A 153 -23.81 6.55 -17.89
N ARG A 154 -24.66 7.11 -18.76
CA ARG A 154 -25.35 6.32 -19.80
C ARG A 154 -24.35 5.66 -20.76
N THR A 155 -23.29 6.36 -21.12
CA THR A 155 -22.25 5.83 -22.00
C THR A 155 -21.42 4.77 -21.30
N PHE A 156 -21.00 5.03 -20.06
CA PHE A 156 -20.30 4.09 -19.20
C PHE A 156 -21.07 2.77 -19.13
N ARG A 157 -22.33 2.82 -18.70
CA ARG A 157 -23.17 1.62 -18.57
C ARG A 157 -23.21 0.80 -19.86
N ARG A 158 -23.45 1.46 -21.00
CA ARG A 158 -23.49 0.80 -22.31
C ARG A 158 -22.15 0.17 -22.68
N TRP A 159 -21.04 0.83 -22.40
CA TRP A 159 -19.70 0.31 -22.71
C TRP A 159 -19.27 -0.82 -21.77
N SER A 160 -19.66 -0.76 -20.49
CA SER A 160 -19.48 -1.84 -19.53
C SER A 160 -20.28 -3.08 -19.95
N GLU A 161 -21.55 -2.93 -20.35
CA GLU A 161 -22.36 -4.04 -20.86
C GLU A 161 -21.77 -4.65 -22.15
N GLN A 162 -20.96 -3.89 -22.90
CA GLN A 162 -20.25 -4.34 -24.10
C GLN A 162 -18.86 -4.91 -23.82
N GLY A 163 -18.40 -4.95 -22.55
CA GLY A 163 -17.08 -5.44 -22.20
C GLY A 163 -15.92 -4.56 -22.69
N LYS A 164 -16.18 -3.28 -23.01
CA LYS A 164 -15.16 -2.41 -23.63
C LYS A 164 -14.07 -1.98 -22.66
N PHE A 165 -14.41 -1.78 -21.39
CA PHE A 165 -13.43 -1.40 -20.38
C PHE A 165 -12.49 -2.56 -20.04
N GLU A 166 -13.00 -3.80 -20.07
CA GLU A 166 -12.23 -5.02 -19.91
C GLU A 166 -11.22 -5.18 -21.06
N GLN A 167 -11.68 -5.02 -22.31
CA GLN A 167 -10.78 -5.03 -23.48
C GLN A 167 -9.72 -3.93 -23.42
N MET A 168 -10.12 -2.70 -23.05
CA MET A 168 -9.20 -1.58 -22.87
C MET A 168 -8.14 -1.90 -21.81
N HIS A 169 -8.59 -2.38 -20.65
CA HIS A 169 -7.72 -2.74 -19.54
C HIS A 169 -6.77 -3.88 -19.93
N ASP A 170 -7.24 -4.87 -20.69
CA ASP A 170 -6.40 -5.96 -21.17
C ASP A 170 -5.28 -5.50 -22.09
N ARG A 171 -5.58 -4.61 -23.04
CA ARG A 171 -4.56 -4.03 -23.95
C ARG A 171 -3.55 -3.17 -23.20
N LEU A 172 -4.01 -2.29 -22.32
CA LEU A 172 -3.11 -1.42 -21.54
C LEU A 172 -2.24 -2.24 -20.59
N ARG A 173 -2.79 -3.29 -19.98
CA ARG A 173 -2.02 -4.23 -19.15
C ARG A 173 -0.97 -4.98 -19.96
N ALA A 174 -1.29 -5.45 -21.15
CA ALA A 174 -0.34 -6.12 -22.04
C ALA A 174 0.84 -5.19 -22.39
N GLN A 175 0.54 -3.96 -22.83
CA GLN A 175 1.54 -2.94 -23.11
C GLN A 175 2.43 -2.68 -21.88
N TRP A 176 1.82 -2.57 -20.70
CA TRP A 176 2.53 -2.35 -19.45
C TRP A 176 3.51 -3.49 -19.13
N ARG A 177 3.05 -4.74 -19.29
CA ARG A 177 3.86 -5.93 -19.02
C ARG A 177 5.05 -6.05 -19.98
N GLU A 178 4.86 -5.74 -21.25
CA GLU A 178 5.93 -5.73 -22.24
C GLU A 178 7.02 -4.69 -21.91
N ARG A 179 6.63 -3.49 -21.47
CA ARG A 179 7.57 -2.45 -21.01
C ARG A 179 8.42 -2.91 -19.82
N GLU A 180 7.83 -3.72 -18.95
CA GLU A 180 8.48 -4.32 -17.79
C GLU A 180 9.28 -5.59 -18.14
N GLY A 181 9.42 -5.94 -19.42
CA GLY A 181 10.13 -7.15 -19.87
C GLY A 181 9.40 -8.46 -19.54
N LYS A 182 8.09 -8.39 -19.26
CA LYS A 182 7.25 -9.54 -18.90
C LYS A 182 6.41 -9.96 -20.10
N ASN A 183 5.99 -11.23 -20.14
CA ASN A 183 5.05 -11.71 -21.14
C ASN A 183 3.71 -10.96 -21.04
N ALA A 184 3.13 -10.58 -22.18
CA ALA A 184 1.88 -9.84 -22.29
C ALA A 184 0.72 -10.53 -21.54
N GLU A 185 0.61 -11.84 -21.69
CA GLU A 185 -0.33 -12.65 -20.92
C GLU A 185 0.28 -13.03 -19.56
N PRO A 186 -0.43 -12.80 -18.45
CA PRO A 186 0.03 -13.22 -17.13
C PRO A 186 -0.07 -14.74 -16.99
N THR A 187 0.98 -15.38 -16.47
CA THR A 187 0.98 -16.82 -16.17
C THR A 187 0.02 -17.19 -15.04
N ALA A 188 -0.25 -16.26 -14.12
CA ALA A 188 -1.20 -16.42 -13.02
C ALA A 188 -1.76 -15.05 -12.60
N ALA A 189 -3.01 -15.02 -12.14
CA ALA A 189 -3.66 -13.84 -11.57
C ALA A 189 -3.98 -14.09 -10.09
N VAL A 190 -3.61 -13.17 -9.20
CA VAL A 190 -4.00 -13.17 -7.79
C VAL A 190 -5.03 -12.06 -7.60
N ILE A 191 -6.24 -12.44 -7.18
CA ILE A 191 -7.30 -11.48 -6.85
C ILE A 191 -7.31 -11.37 -5.32
N ASP A 192 -6.85 -10.24 -4.79
CA ASP A 192 -6.97 -9.93 -3.36
C ASP A 192 -8.35 -9.32 -3.09
N ALA A 193 -9.15 -9.98 -2.26
CA ALA A 193 -10.42 -9.44 -1.80
C ALA A 193 -10.22 -8.89 -0.38
N GLN A 194 -10.17 -7.57 -0.26
CA GLN A 194 -10.12 -6.94 1.06
C GLN A 194 -11.48 -7.02 1.74
N SER A 195 -11.58 -7.83 2.80
CA SER A 195 -12.73 -7.83 3.70
C SER A 195 -12.59 -6.68 4.69
N THR A 196 -13.46 -5.67 4.57
CA THR A 196 -13.61 -4.66 5.61
C THR A 196 -14.39 -5.28 6.78
N ARG A 197 -13.78 -5.33 7.97
CA ARG A 197 -14.49 -5.78 9.18
C ARG A 197 -15.65 -4.83 9.48
N GLY A 198 -16.89 -5.31 9.33
CA GLY A 198 -18.05 -4.64 9.91
C GLY A 198 -18.04 -4.82 11.42
N SER A 199 -18.19 -3.74 12.19
CA SER A 199 -18.45 -3.88 13.63
C SER A 199 -19.91 -4.31 13.83
N PRO A 200 -20.19 -5.24 14.76
CA PRO A 200 -21.56 -5.56 15.15
C PRO A 200 -22.08 -4.44 16.06
N GLN A 201 -22.55 -3.35 15.46
CA GLN A 201 -23.42 -2.38 16.13
C GLN A 201 -24.74 -2.28 15.35
N GLY A 202 -25.51 -3.37 15.35
CA GLY A 202 -26.95 -3.31 15.11
C GLY A 202 -27.65 -3.10 16.45
N GLY A 203 -28.02 -1.86 16.76
CA GLY A 203 -28.88 -1.55 17.90
C GLY A 203 -30.34 -1.80 17.57
N GLU A 204 -31.10 -2.29 18.54
CA GLU A 204 -32.55 -2.49 18.46
C GLU A 204 -33.28 -1.14 18.54
N SER A 205 -33.41 -0.44 17.41
CA SER A 205 -34.35 0.67 17.25
C SER A 205 -34.70 0.79 15.78
N GLY A 206 -35.68 -0.02 15.37
CA GLY A 206 -36.47 0.11 14.15
C GLY A 206 -37.94 0.00 14.53
#